data_AF-A0A0D4CZ00-F1
#
_entry.id   AF-A0A0D4CZ00-F1
#
_cell.length_a   1.000
_cell.length_b   1.000
_cell.length_c   1.000
_cell.angle_alpha   90.00
_cell.angle_beta   90.00
_cell.angle_gamma   90.00
#
_symmetry.space_group_name_H-M   'P 1'
#
loop_
_entity.id
_entity.type
_entity.pdbx_description
1 polymer ?
#
loop_
_entity_poly.entity_id
_entity_poly.type
_entity_poly.pdbx_seq_one_letter_code
_entity_poly.pdbx_strand_id
1 'polypeptide(L)'
;AITSAHNLLSAMIDNHIFHGNELGIDPDHIHFKRVMDMNDRALRSITVGDVGLSKSIPHESGFDITVASEIMAILCLAEDLDDLKERLGNILVAYTFDEKPVFAKDLKAVGAMALLLKDAIKPNLVQTLENTPAIIHGGPFANIAHGCNSLIATKTSMALCDYTITEAGFGADLGAEKFLNIKCRKGNIEPDAIVLVATIRALKYNGGQKLLDLNEESLETLEKGLPNLERHFENLKQVYGVPVVITINAFPSDTENEFNFLKAWGEERGVEVVRSDVFSHGSTGGIKLAEAVIEACSK
;
A
#
# COMPACT_ATOMS: atom_id res chain seq x y z
N ALA A 1 -17.69 -5.03 1.30
CA ALA A 1 -17.56 -5.47 -0.11
C ALA A 1 -16.42 -6.48 -0.28
N ILE A 2 -15.15 -6.10 -0.08
CA ILE A 2 -13.98 -6.99 -0.26
C ILE A 2 -14.06 -8.23 0.63
N THR A 3 -14.31 -8.08 1.93
CA THR A 3 -14.51 -9.22 2.87
C THR A 3 -15.59 -10.18 2.36
N SER A 4 -16.70 -9.65 1.85
CA SER A 4 -17.81 -10.44 1.34
C SER A 4 -17.44 -11.19 0.05
N ALA A 5 -16.77 -10.53 -0.90
CA ALA A 5 -16.31 -11.17 -2.13
C ALA A 5 -15.27 -12.27 -1.85
N HIS A 6 -14.35 -12.02 -0.93
CA HIS A 6 -13.35 -12.99 -0.50
C HIS A 6 -13.99 -14.21 0.16
N ASN A 7 -14.84 -13.99 1.17
CA ASN A 7 -15.47 -15.09 1.89
C ASN A 7 -16.51 -15.82 1.03
N LEU A 8 -17.08 -15.18 0.00
CA LEU A 8 -17.86 -15.86 -1.03
C LEU A 8 -17.01 -16.89 -1.78
N LEU A 9 -15.81 -16.50 -2.25
CA LEU A 9 -14.92 -17.44 -2.94
C LEU A 9 -14.51 -18.61 -2.03
N SER A 10 -14.11 -18.31 -0.79
CA SER A 10 -13.81 -19.35 0.20
C SER A 10 -14.99 -20.30 0.44
N ALA A 11 -16.21 -19.77 0.59
CA ALA A 11 -17.41 -20.60 0.73
C ALA A 11 -17.71 -21.43 -0.53
N MET A 12 -17.47 -20.90 -1.73
CA MET A 12 -17.66 -21.62 -2.99
C MET A 12 -16.67 -22.77 -3.18
N ILE A 13 -15.42 -22.62 -2.69
CA ILE A 13 -14.42 -23.70 -2.67
C ILE A 13 -14.96 -24.89 -1.85
N ASP A 14 -15.34 -24.63 -0.59
CA ASP A 14 -15.83 -25.70 0.30
C ASP A 14 -17.14 -26.31 -0.20
N ASN A 15 -18.04 -25.48 -0.73
CA ASN A 15 -19.29 -25.95 -1.32
C ASN A 15 -19.04 -26.87 -2.53
N HIS A 16 -18.07 -26.53 -3.39
CA HIS A 16 -17.69 -27.37 -4.52
C HIS A 16 -17.16 -28.73 -4.07
N ILE A 17 -16.30 -28.74 -3.05
CA ILE A 17 -15.77 -29.97 -2.45
C ILE A 17 -16.91 -30.82 -1.87
N PHE A 18 -17.78 -30.21 -1.06
CA PHE A 18 -18.91 -30.89 -0.42
C PHE A 18 -19.90 -31.51 -1.43
N HIS A 19 -20.12 -30.85 -2.57
CA HIS A 19 -21.09 -31.26 -3.58
C HIS A 19 -20.57 -32.22 -4.66
N GLY A 20 -19.33 -32.72 -4.53
CA GLY A 20 -18.81 -33.79 -5.38
C GLY A 20 -17.38 -33.57 -5.87
N ASN A 21 -16.80 -32.39 -5.61
CA ASN A 21 -15.41 -32.06 -5.92
C ASN A 21 -15.00 -32.41 -7.36
N GLU A 22 -15.81 -32.04 -8.34
CA GLU A 22 -15.57 -32.40 -9.76
C GLU A 22 -14.24 -31.86 -10.32
N LEU A 23 -13.68 -30.84 -9.67
CA LEU A 23 -12.37 -30.26 -10.01
C LEU A 23 -11.21 -31.04 -9.39
N GLY A 24 -11.48 -31.98 -8.48
CA GLY A 24 -10.47 -32.78 -7.79
C GLY A 24 -9.57 -31.96 -6.87
N ILE A 25 -10.09 -30.89 -6.26
CA ILE A 25 -9.37 -30.04 -5.30
C ILE A 25 -8.89 -30.90 -4.14
N ASP A 26 -7.61 -30.79 -3.82
CA ASP A 26 -7.06 -31.41 -2.62
C ASP A 26 -7.28 -30.48 -1.41
N PRO A 27 -8.05 -30.91 -0.38
CA PRO A 27 -8.30 -30.11 0.82
C PRO A 27 -7.04 -29.68 1.57
N ASP A 28 -5.95 -30.46 1.47
CA ASP A 28 -4.67 -30.13 2.11
C ASP A 28 -3.86 -29.08 1.31
N HIS A 29 -4.27 -28.78 0.07
CA HIS A 29 -3.63 -27.82 -0.83
C HIS A 29 -4.54 -26.64 -1.19
N ILE A 30 -5.43 -26.23 -0.29
CA ILE A 30 -6.17 -24.97 -0.40
C ILE A 30 -5.31 -23.83 0.15
N HIS A 31 -4.93 -22.90 -0.72
CA HIS A 31 -4.13 -21.72 -0.34
C HIS A 31 -4.99 -20.49 -0.05
N PHE A 32 -6.24 -20.49 -0.51
CA PHE A 32 -7.16 -19.39 -0.30
C PHE A 32 -7.82 -19.49 1.08
N LYS A 33 -7.36 -18.64 2.00
CA LYS A 33 -7.90 -18.51 3.36
C LYS A 33 -9.24 -17.76 3.37
N ARG A 34 -9.70 -17.43 4.58
CA ARG A 34 -10.81 -16.49 4.82
C ARG A 34 -10.25 -15.15 5.27
N VAL A 35 -11.10 -14.12 5.31
CA VAL A 35 -10.72 -12.82 5.88
C VAL A 35 -11.79 -12.19 6.75
N MET A 36 -11.33 -11.35 7.68
CA MET A 36 -12.17 -10.42 8.41
C MET A 36 -11.39 -9.15 8.75
N ASP A 37 -12.07 -8.02 8.89
CA ASP A 37 -11.41 -6.78 9.28
C ASP A 37 -11.45 -6.60 10.80
N MET A 38 -10.72 -7.48 11.49
CA MET A 38 -10.62 -7.49 12.95
C MET A 38 -9.26 -8.04 13.37
N ASN A 39 -8.69 -7.48 14.45
CA ASN A 39 -7.42 -7.93 15.01
C ASN A 39 -7.63 -9.18 15.88
N ASP A 40 -8.01 -10.30 15.26
CA ASP A 40 -8.29 -11.56 15.96
C ASP A 40 -7.17 -12.59 15.75
N ARG A 41 -6.35 -12.78 16.78
CA ARG A 41 -5.25 -13.76 16.73
C ARG A 41 -5.73 -15.22 16.81
N ALA A 42 -6.93 -15.47 17.34
CA ALA A 42 -7.43 -16.82 17.56
C ALA A 42 -7.78 -17.54 16.25
N LEU A 43 -8.00 -16.78 15.17
CA LEU A 43 -8.41 -17.31 13.88
C LEU A 43 -7.25 -17.55 12.90
N ARG A 44 -5.99 -17.37 13.34
CA ARG A 44 -4.81 -17.57 12.48
C ARG A 44 -4.66 -19.00 11.95
N SER A 45 -5.07 -19.98 12.73
CA SER A 45 -5.10 -21.41 12.38
C SER A 45 -6.36 -22.02 12.97
N ILE A 46 -7.20 -22.60 12.14
CA ILE A 46 -8.46 -23.23 12.51
C ILE A 46 -8.68 -24.47 11.63
N THR A 47 -9.47 -25.41 12.12
CA THR A 47 -10.03 -26.47 11.28
C THR A 47 -11.45 -26.08 10.87
N VAL A 48 -11.79 -26.23 9.59
CA VAL A 48 -13.12 -25.97 9.02
C VAL A 48 -13.63 -27.21 8.29
N GLY A 49 -14.85 -27.17 7.74
CA GLY A 49 -15.39 -28.23 6.89
C GLY A 49 -16.06 -29.39 7.64
N ASP A 50 -15.99 -29.41 8.98
CA ASP A 50 -16.79 -30.33 9.80
C ASP A 50 -18.19 -29.75 10.08
N VAL A 51 -19.18 -30.20 9.29
CA VAL A 51 -20.60 -29.88 9.49
C VAL A 51 -21.40 -31.07 10.04
N GLY A 52 -20.73 -32.13 10.54
CA GLY A 52 -21.40 -33.32 11.09
C GLY A 52 -22.19 -34.16 10.08
N LEU A 53 -21.93 -34.00 8.77
CA LEU A 53 -22.56 -34.76 7.69
C LEU A 53 -21.56 -35.75 7.07
N SER A 54 -22.05 -36.80 6.42
CA SER A 54 -21.20 -37.85 5.80
C SER A 54 -20.29 -37.34 4.67
N LYS A 55 -20.59 -36.18 4.10
CA LYS A 55 -19.80 -35.52 3.06
C LYS A 55 -18.90 -34.39 3.59
N SER A 56 -18.88 -34.15 4.91
CA SER A 56 -17.95 -33.20 5.53
C SER A 56 -16.51 -33.62 5.24
N ILE A 57 -15.67 -32.68 4.80
CA ILE A 57 -14.23 -32.90 4.65
C ILE A 57 -13.52 -31.85 5.49
N PRO A 58 -13.18 -32.20 6.76
CA PRO A 58 -12.44 -31.30 7.62
C PRO A 58 -11.05 -31.02 7.04
N HIS A 59 -10.61 -29.77 7.08
CA HIS A 59 -9.28 -29.36 6.63
C HIS A 59 -8.82 -28.11 7.39
N GLU A 60 -7.50 -27.86 7.36
CA GLU A 60 -6.88 -26.69 7.98
C GLU A 60 -7.12 -25.42 7.16
N SER A 61 -7.38 -24.30 7.84
CA SER A 61 -7.64 -22.99 7.26
C SER A 61 -7.16 -21.90 8.22
N GLY A 62 -7.33 -20.64 7.84
CA GLY A 62 -7.12 -19.50 8.73
C GLY A 62 -7.87 -18.26 8.25
N PHE A 63 -7.73 -17.19 9.03
CA PHE A 63 -8.17 -15.85 8.65
C PHE A 63 -6.97 -14.92 8.56
N ASP A 64 -6.93 -14.14 7.48
CA ASP A 64 -6.11 -12.94 7.40
C ASP A 64 -6.98 -11.69 7.64
N ILE A 65 -6.34 -10.56 7.93
CA ILE A 65 -7.06 -9.28 7.97
C ILE A 65 -7.49 -8.89 6.55
N THR A 66 -8.68 -8.29 6.37
CA THR A 66 -9.26 -8.02 5.02
C THR A 66 -8.30 -7.31 4.06
N VAL A 67 -7.51 -6.35 4.54
CA VAL A 67 -6.54 -5.59 3.72
C VAL A 67 -5.37 -6.43 3.18
N ALA A 68 -5.15 -7.62 3.73
CA ALA A 68 -4.16 -8.59 3.26
C ALA A 68 -4.68 -9.46 2.09
N SER A 69 -5.97 -9.40 1.78
CA SER A 69 -6.56 -10.17 0.69
C SER A 69 -5.96 -9.79 -0.67
N GLU A 70 -5.70 -10.79 -1.52
CA GLU A 70 -5.40 -10.56 -2.93
C GLU A 70 -6.48 -9.76 -3.66
N ILE A 71 -7.76 -9.89 -3.27
CA ILE A 71 -8.87 -9.10 -3.81
C ILE A 71 -8.68 -7.60 -3.52
N MET A 72 -8.10 -7.22 -2.38
CA MET A 72 -7.74 -5.82 -2.10
C MET A 72 -6.67 -5.34 -3.09
N ALA A 73 -5.62 -6.14 -3.31
CA ALA A 73 -4.56 -5.81 -4.27
C ALA A 73 -5.11 -5.71 -5.71
N ILE A 74 -5.98 -6.63 -6.10
CA ILE A 74 -6.67 -6.63 -7.40
C ILE A 74 -7.53 -5.39 -7.57
N LEU A 75 -8.37 -5.03 -6.58
CA LEU A 75 -9.17 -3.81 -6.63
C LEU A 75 -8.30 -2.56 -6.77
N CYS A 76 -7.12 -2.55 -6.14
CA CYS A 76 -6.21 -1.41 -6.22
C CYS A 76 -5.44 -1.33 -7.54
N LEU A 77 -5.35 -2.41 -8.31
CA LEU A 77 -4.63 -2.46 -9.60
C LEU A 77 -5.52 -2.59 -10.83
N ALA A 78 -6.83 -2.78 -10.65
CA ALA A 78 -7.79 -2.85 -11.73
C ALA A 78 -7.95 -1.46 -12.38
N GLU A 79 -8.12 -1.42 -13.70
CA GLU A 79 -8.39 -0.18 -14.45
C GLU A 79 -9.89 0.09 -14.60
N ASP A 80 -10.68 -0.97 -14.67
CA ASP A 80 -12.14 -0.93 -14.79
C ASP A 80 -12.77 -2.24 -14.27
N LEU A 81 -14.08 -2.39 -14.45
CA LEU A 81 -14.82 -3.56 -13.98
C LEU A 81 -14.49 -4.84 -14.75
N ASP A 82 -14.12 -4.75 -16.03
CA ASP A 82 -13.77 -5.92 -16.83
C ASP A 82 -12.35 -6.40 -16.52
N ASP A 83 -11.39 -5.50 -16.34
CA ASP A 83 -10.05 -5.83 -15.81
C ASP A 83 -10.15 -6.40 -14.38
N LEU A 84 -11.03 -5.85 -13.54
CA LEU A 84 -11.32 -6.42 -12.21
C LEU A 84 -11.79 -7.88 -12.33
N LYS A 85 -12.73 -8.19 -13.24
CA LYS A 85 -13.24 -9.54 -13.45
C LYS A 85 -12.17 -10.49 -13.96
N GLU A 86 -11.34 -10.06 -14.92
CA GLU A 86 -10.24 -10.87 -15.43
C GLU A 86 -9.27 -11.27 -14.33
N ARG A 87 -8.85 -10.30 -13.51
CA ARG A 87 -7.93 -10.52 -12.39
C ARG A 87 -8.53 -11.41 -11.32
N LEU A 88 -9.78 -11.18 -10.94
CA LEU A 88 -10.50 -12.04 -10.01
C LEU A 88 -10.54 -13.49 -10.52
N GLY A 89 -10.72 -13.70 -11.82
CA GLY A 89 -10.73 -15.03 -12.43
C GLY A 89 -9.38 -15.74 -12.41
N ASN A 90 -8.27 -15.00 -12.32
CA ASN A 90 -6.92 -15.54 -12.31
C ASN A 90 -6.34 -15.75 -10.90
N ILE A 91 -7.13 -15.52 -9.85
CA ILE A 91 -6.75 -15.89 -8.48
C ILE A 91 -6.57 -17.41 -8.40
N LEU A 92 -5.38 -17.86 -8.04
CA LEU A 92 -5.10 -19.26 -7.70
C LEU A 92 -5.68 -19.55 -6.32
N VAL A 93 -6.56 -20.56 -6.22
CA VAL A 93 -7.23 -20.87 -4.95
C VAL A 93 -6.71 -22.14 -4.28
N ALA A 94 -6.36 -23.14 -5.08
CA ALA A 94 -5.95 -24.46 -4.60
C ALA A 94 -5.19 -25.22 -5.68
N TYR A 95 -4.68 -26.39 -5.33
CA TYR A 95 -4.24 -27.42 -6.27
C TYR A 95 -5.14 -28.64 -6.22
N THR A 96 -5.22 -29.38 -7.32
CA THR A 96 -5.86 -30.70 -7.36
C THR A 96 -4.96 -31.77 -6.74
N PHE A 97 -5.49 -32.98 -6.52
CA PHE A 97 -4.66 -34.15 -6.16
C PHE A 97 -3.54 -34.47 -7.18
N ASP A 98 -3.73 -34.11 -8.46
CA ASP A 98 -2.69 -34.22 -9.51
C ASP A 98 -1.76 -32.98 -9.60
N GLU A 99 -1.73 -32.11 -8.59
CA GLU A 99 -0.94 -30.86 -8.55
C GLU A 99 -1.26 -29.84 -9.67
N LYS A 100 -2.44 -29.90 -10.27
CA LYS A 100 -2.90 -28.90 -11.25
C LYS A 100 -3.47 -27.67 -10.53
N PRO A 101 -3.17 -26.44 -10.98
CA PRO A 101 -3.72 -25.24 -10.35
C PRO A 101 -5.23 -25.11 -10.61
N VAL A 102 -5.97 -24.69 -9.59
CA VAL A 102 -7.39 -24.35 -9.66
C VAL A 102 -7.55 -22.87 -9.41
N PHE A 103 -8.26 -22.18 -10.31
CA PHE A 103 -8.48 -20.74 -10.26
C PHE A 103 -9.93 -20.40 -9.91
N ALA A 104 -10.17 -19.17 -9.45
CA ALA A 104 -11.52 -18.72 -9.10
C ALA A 104 -12.52 -18.77 -10.27
N LYS A 105 -12.05 -18.67 -11.52
CA LYS A 105 -12.89 -18.85 -12.72
C LYS A 105 -13.40 -20.28 -12.89
N ASP A 106 -12.64 -21.28 -12.46
CA ASP A 106 -13.02 -22.70 -12.55
C ASP A 106 -14.21 -23.01 -11.62
N LEU A 107 -14.29 -22.27 -10.50
CA LEU A 107 -15.41 -22.29 -9.55
C LEU A 107 -16.59 -21.40 -9.97
N LYS A 108 -16.50 -20.71 -11.10
CA LYS A 108 -17.54 -19.78 -11.61
C LYS A 108 -17.91 -18.65 -10.62
N ALA A 109 -16.98 -18.27 -9.74
CA ALA A 109 -17.22 -17.28 -8.69
C ALA A 109 -17.11 -15.81 -9.17
N VAL A 110 -16.45 -15.58 -10.32
CA VAL A 110 -16.02 -14.26 -10.79
C VAL A 110 -17.16 -13.24 -10.90
N GLY A 111 -18.28 -13.62 -11.54
CA GLY A 111 -19.40 -12.71 -11.73
C GLY A 111 -20.03 -12.26 -10.41
N ALA A 112 -20.15 -13.16 -9.45
CA ALA A 112 -20.72 -12.87 -8.13
C ALA A 112 -19.77 -12.02 -7.28
N MET A 113 -18.46 -12.30 -7.31
CA MET A 113 -17.45 -11.44 -6.67
C MET A 113 -17.46 -10.03 -7.27
N ALA A 114 -17.47 -9.91 -8.59
CA ALA A 114 -17.51 -8.61 -9.27
C ALA A 114 -18.78 -7.83 -8.95
N LEU A 115 -19.94 -8.50 -8.82
CA LEU A 115 -21.18 -7.87 -8.41
C LEU A 115 -21.08 -7.28 -6.99
N LEU A 116 -20.48 -8.01 -6.05
CA LEU A 116 -20.25 -7.53 -4.68
C LEU A 116 -19.27 -6.34 -4.59
N LEU A 117 -18.43 -6.17 -5.62
CA LEU A 117 -17.44 -5.10 -5.72
C LEU A 117 -17.89 -3.95 -6.65
N LYS A 118 -19.04 -4.08 -7.32
CA LYS A 118 -19.51 -3.15 -8.37
C LYS A 118 -19.54 -1.68 -7.94
N ASP A 119 -19.97 -1.40 -6.71
CA ASP A 119 -19.95 -0.03 -6.19
C ASP A 119 -18.64 0.28 -5.46
N ALA A 120 -18.01 -0.74 -4.87
CA ALA A 120 -16.77 -0.60 -4.13
C ALA A 120 -15.54 -0.32 -5.01
N ILE A 121 -15.63 -0.49 -6.33
CA ILE A 121 -14.57 -0.09 -7.28
C ILE A 121 -14.60 1.43 -7.56
N LYS A 122 -15.68 2.14 -7.18
CA LYS A 122 -15.81 3.58 -7.40
C LYS A 122 -15.03 4.35 -6.31
N PRO A 123 -14.13 5.29 -6.68
CA PRO A 123 -13.39 6.07 -5.71
C PRO A 123 -14.29 6.94 -4.81
N ASN A 124 -13.93 7.09 -3.53
CA ASN A 124 -14.68 7.89 -2.57
C ASN A 124 -14.11 9.31 -2.49
N LEU A 125 -14.90 10.30 -2.88
CA LEU A 125 -14.55 11.72 -2.72
C LEU A 125 -14.88 12.19 -1.30
N VAL A 126 -13.90 12.82 -0.67
CA VAL A 126 -14.00 13.54 0.61
C VAL A 126 -13.23 14.85 0.48
N GLN A 127 -12.99 15.55 1.61
CA GLN A 127 -12.23 16.79 1.63
C GLN A 127 -11.32 16.87 2.85
N THR A 128 -10.24 17.65 2.75
CA THR A 128 -9.37 18.03 3.88
C THR A 128 -10.04 19.07 4.78
N LEU A 129 -9.40 19.44 5.90
CA LEU A 129 -9.88 20.52 6.78
C LEU A 129 -10.00 21.88 6.08
N GLU A 130 -9.26 22.08 4.99
CA GLU A 130 -9.26 23.31 4.20
C GLU A 130 -10.04 23.17 2.89
N ASN A 131 -10.91 22.15 2.80
CA ASN A 131 -11.80 21.88 1.67
C ASN A 131 -11.09 21.49 0.37
N THR A 132 -9.82 21.07 0.42
CA THR A 132 -9.14 20.46 -0.74
C THR A 132 -9.79 19.10 -1.02
N PRO A 133 -10.19 18.81 -2.27
CA PRO A 133 -10.69 17.50 -2.65
C PRO A 133 -9.68 16.39 -2.34
N ALA A 134 -10.14 15.30 -1.74
CA ALA A 134 -9.31 14.13 -1.46
C ALA A 134 -10.06 12.86 -1.84
N ILE A 135 -9.37 11.91 -2.49
CA ILE A 135 -9.94 10.62 -2.85
C ILE A 135 -9.33 9.53 -1.96
N ILE A 136 -10.17 8.84 -1.18
CA ILE A 136 -9.75 7.71 -0.33
C ILE A 136 -10.31 6.41 -0.92
N HIS A 137 -9.43 5.58 -1.47
CA HIS A 137 -9.86 4.35 -2.14
C HIS A 137 -8.77 3.28 -2.19
N GLY A 138 -9.10 2.08 -1.71
CA GLY A 138 -8.15 0.98 -1.59
C GLY A 138 -7.22 1.10 -0.38
N GLY A 139 -6.50 0.02 -0.07
CA GLY A 139 -5.57 -0.03 1.05
C GLY A 139 -4.95 -1.42 1.20
N PRO A 140 -4.16 -1.89 0.23
CA PRO A 140 -3.44 -3.15 0.34
C PRO A 140 -2.23 -2.98 1.26
N PHE A 141 -1.77 -4.07 1.86
CA PHE A 141 -0.49 -4.06 2.57
C PHE A 141 0.70 -3.69 1.66
N ALA A 142 1.73 -3.10 2.26
CA ALA A 142 2.96 -2.71 1.58
C ALA A 142 4.09 -3.76 1.70
N ASN A 143 3.87 -4.89 2.38
CA ASN A 143 4.81 -6.01 2.46
C ASN A 143 4.46 -7.12 1.45
N ILE A 144 3.30 -7.76 1.60
CA ILE A 144 2.80 -8.84 0.72
C ILE A 144 2.12 -8.32 -0.55
N ALA A 145 1.85 -7.02 -0.62
CA ALA A 145 1.31 -6.33 -1.77
C ALA A 145 2.05 -4.99 -1.99
N HIS A 146 1.48 -4.11 -2.82
CA HIS A 146 2.13 -2.91 -3.34
C HIS A 146 1.90 -1.63 -2.52
N GLY A 147 1.06 -1.66 -1.48
CA GLY A 147 0.98 -0.56 -0.51
C GLY A 147 0.48 0.79 -1.02
N CYS A 148 -0.31 0.83 -2.09
CA CYS A 148 -0.81 2.09 -2.67
C CYS A 148 -2.34 2.12 -2.69
N ASN A 149 -2.91 3.33 -2.73
CA ASN A 149 -4.33 3.51 -3.09
C ASN A 149 -4.61 3.00 -4.52
N SER A 150 -5.88 2.86 -4.88
CA SER A 150 -6.25 2.28 -6.18
C SER A 150 -5.76 3.10 -7.38
N LEU A 151 -5.47 2.41 -8.48
CA LEU A 151 -5.13 3.01 -9.76
C LEU A 151 -6.26 3.87 -10.33
N ILE A 152 -7.52 3.44 -10.21
CA ILE A 152 -8.69 4.21 -10.66
C ILE A 152 -8.75 5.57 -9.96
N ALA A 153 -8.53 5.60 -8.64
CA ALA A 153 -8.49 6.86 -7.89
C ALA A 153 -7.37 7.78 -8.38
N THR A 154 -6.15 7.24 -8.54
CA THR A 154 -5.01 8.04 -9.04
C THR A 154 -5.28 8.59 -10.45
N LYS A 155 -5.72 7.75 -11.40
CA LYS A 155 -6.05 8.19 -12.77
C LYS A 155 -7.20 9.20 -12.79
N THR A 156 -8.22 9.01 -11.95
CA THR A 156 -9.34 9.94 -11.82
C THR A 156 -8.86 11.31 -11.33
N SER A 157 -8.00 11.34 -10.30
CA SER A 157 -7.41 12.59 -9.81
C SER A 157 -6.55 13.27 -10.89
N MET A 158 -5.70 12.51 -11.59
CA MET A 158 -4.85 13.05 -12.67
C MET A 158 -5.66 13.66 -13.82
N ALA A 159 -6.85 13.13 -14.09
CA ALA A 159 -7.74 13.65 -15.13
C ALA A 159 -8.53 14.91 -14.69
N LEU A 160 -8.65 15.15 -13.38
CA LEU A 160 -9.50 16.22 -12.82
C LEU A 160 -8.71 17.38 -12.19
N CYS A 161 -7.42 17.17 -11.89
CA CYS A 161 -6.59 18.11 -11.15
C CYS A 161 -5.26 18.33 -11.86
N ASP A 162 -4.73 19.57 -11.79
CA ASP A 162 -3.41 19.90 -12.34
C ASP A 162 -2.26 19.18 -11.58
N TYR A 163 -2.44 18.96 -10.27
CA TYR A 163 -1.51 18.21 -9.42
C TYR A 163 -2.26 17.10 -8.68
N THR A 164 -1.75 15.88 -8.76
CA THR A 164 -2.25 14.73 -8.01
C THR A 164 -1.20 14.25 -7.02
N ILE A 165 -1.42 14.50 -5.73
CA ILE A 165 -0.56 14.00 -4.66
C ILE A 165 -1.07 12.63 -4.22
N THR A 166 -0.18 11.65 -4.20
CA THR A 166 -0.45 10.29 -3.74
C THR A 166 0.72 9.78 -2.90
N GLU A 167 0.50 8.71 -2.14
CA GLU A 167 1.51 8.10 -1.29
C GLU A 167 1.60 6.59 -1.49
N ALA A 168 2.66 5.99 -0.93
CA ALA A 168 2.85 4.56 -0.83
C ALA A 168 3.35 4.21 0.59
N GLY A 169 2.90 3.07 1.13
CA GLY A 169 3.17 2.67 2.51
C GLY A 169 4.62 2.25 2.77
N PHE A 170 5.06 2.39 4.03
CA PHE A 170 6.45 2.19 4.48
C PHE A 170 7.45 3.19 3.87
N GLY A 171 8.75 2.86 3.87
CA GLY A 171 9.80 3.67 3.28
C GLY A 171 9.90 3.52 1.76
N ALA A 172 10.79 4.30 1.14
CA ALA A 172 10.98 4.26 -0.31
C ALA A 172 11.59 2.94 -0.82
N ASP A 173 12.18 2.14 0.06
CA ASP A 173 12.68 0.79 -0.20
C ASP A 173 11.57 -0.24 -0.45
N LEU A 174 10.36 0.00 0.06
CA LEU A 174 9.19 -0.86 -0.15
C LEU A 174 8.08 -0.14 -0.92
N GLY A 175 7.56 0.96 -0.38
CA GLY A 175 6.41 1.67 -0.92
C GLY A 175 6.72 2.28 -2.29
N ALA A 176 7.74 3.13 -2.35
CA ALA A 176 8.10 3.83 -3.59
C ALA A 176 8.60 2.84 -4.66
N GLU A 177 9.43 1.86 -4.28
CA GLU A 177 9.87 0.77 -5.16
C GLU A 177 8.66 0.07 -5.83
N LYS A 178 7.66 -0.35 -5.04
CA LYS A 178 6.47 -1.01 -5.57
C LYS A 178 5.54 -0.07 -6.32
N PHE A 179 5.44 1.20 -5.91
CA PHE A 179 4.71 2.21 -6.67
C PHE A 179 5.30 2.35 -8.07
N LEU A 180 6.62 2.48 -8.19
CA LEU A 180 7.33 2.69 -9.46
C LEU A 180 7.37 1.41 -10.31
N ASN A 181 7.69 0.26 -9.74
CA ASN A 181 7.86 -0.99 -10.50
C ASN A 181 6.57 -1.76 -10.77
N ILE A 182 5.54 -1.58 -9.93
CA ILE A 182 4.26 -2.29 -10.07
C ILE A 182 3.16 -1.33 -10.53
N LYS A 183 2.81 -0.33 -9.72
CA LYS A 183 1.63 0.53 -9.98
C LYS A 183 1.83 1.42 -11.21
N CYS A 184 2.97 2.10 -11.34
CA CYS A 184 3.28 2.95 -12.49
C CYS A 184 3.32 2.14 -13.79
N ARG A 185 4.05 1.03 -13.79
CA ARG A 185 4.13 0.12 -14.95
C ARG A 185 2.77 -0.44 -15.36
N LYS A 186 1.94 -0.87 -14.40
CA LYS A 186 0.60 -1.41 -14.69
C LYS A 186 -0.37 -0.33 -15.13
N GLY A 187 -0.27 0.85 -14.54
CA GLY A 187 -1.16 1.97 -14.80
C GLY A 187 -0.77 2.84 -15.98
N ASN A 188 0.43 2.65 -16.55
CA ASN A 188 1.03 3.57 -17.52
C ASN A 188 0.96 5.02 -17.02
N ILE A 189 1.40 5.23 -15.77
CA ILE A 189 1.53 6.54 -15.12
C ILE A 189 2.97 6.71 -14.65
N GLU A 190 3.45 7.94 -14.61
CA GLU A 190 4.80 8.29 -14.17
C GLU A 190 4.71 9.48 -13.20
N PRO A 191 5.47 9.50 -12.09
CA PRO A 191 5.49 10.64 -11.19
C PRO A 191 6.42 11.75 -11.72
N ASP A 192 5.93 12.98 -11.74
CA ASP A 192 6.74 14.16 -12.12
C ASP A 192 7.74 14.57 -11.04
N ALA A 193 7.44 14.28 -9.77
CA ALA A 193 8.33 14.51 -8.65
C ALA A 193 8.01 13.55 -7.48
N ILE A 194 8.99 13.34 -6.60
CA ILE A 194 8.83 12.57 -5.36
C ILE A 194 9.20 13.43 -4.16
N VAL A 195 8.32 13.46 -3.17
CA VAL A 195 8.61 14.04 -1.86
C VAL A 195 9.10 12.94 -0.93
N LEU A 196 10.37 13.02 -0.49
CA LEU A 196 10.96 12.11 0.48
C LEU A 196 10.84 12.73 1.89
N VAL A 197 9.91 12.21 2.69
CA VAL A 197 9.63 12.69 4.03
C VAL A 197 10.61 12.10 5.05
N ALA A 198 11.17 12.95 5.91
CA ALA A 198 11.98 12.54 7.06
C ALA A 198 11.67 13.41 8.30
N THR A 199 12.20 13.02 9.45
CA THR A 199 12.20 13.83 10.68
C THR A 199 13.60 13.76 11.30
N ILE A 200 14.03 14.84 11.96
CA ILE A 200 15.32 14.87 12.66
C ILE A 200 15.37 13.76 13.72
N ARG A 201 14.27 13.54 14.44
CA ARG A 201 14.13 12.46 15.43
C ARG A 201 14.34 11.06 14.82
N ALA A 202 13.74 10.78 13.65
CA ALA A 202 13.92 9.49 12.98
C ALA A 202 15.37 9.29 12.51
N LEU A 203 16.03 10.34 12.04
CA LEU A 203 17.43 10.27 11.63
C LEU A 203 18.33 10.02 12.84
N LYS A 204 18.16 10.76 13.94
CA LYS A 204 18.88 10.50 15.20
C LYS A 204 18.68 9.08 15.70
N TYR A 205 17.46 8.54 15.60
CA TYR A 205 17.17 7.15 15.95
C TYR A 205 17.96 6.16 15.08
N ASN A 206 18.00 6.37 13.76
CA ASN A 206 18.82 5.56 12.85
C ASN A 206 20.32 5.66 13.17
N GLY A 207 20.78 6.80 13.69
CA GLY A 207 22.15 6.99 14.18
C GLY A 207 22.42 6.43 15.58
N GLY A 208 21.44 5.75 16.19
CA GLY A 208 21.59 5.04 17.47
C GLY A 208 21.13 5.81 18.70
N GLN A 209 20.51 6.99 18.56
CA GLN A 209 19.90 7.67 19.71
C GLN A 209 18.71 6.86 20.23
N LYS A 210 18.64 6.71 21.57
CA LYS A 210 17.57 5.95 22.19
C LYS A 210 16.23 6.67 22.03
N LEU A 211 15.16 5.88 21.93
CA LEU A 211 13.80 6.39 21.73
C LEU A 211 13.37 7.45 22.76
N LEU A 212 13.78 7.29 24.01
CA LEU A 212 13.45 8.20 25.10
C LEU A 212 14.18 9.54 25.01
N ASP A 213 15.33 9.57 24.31
CA ASP A 213 16.23 10.71 24.29
C ASP A 213 16.05 11.55 23.00
N LEU A 214 15.16 11.16 22.07
CA LEU A 214 15.04 11.77 20.73
C LEU A 214 14.71 13.27 20.72
N ASN A 215 14.24 13.82 21.83
CA ASN A 215 13.96 15.25 21.97
C ASN A 215 15.21 16.08 22.32
N GLU A 216 16.33 15.44 22.63
CA GLU A 216 17.60 16.11 22.92
C GLU A 216 18.38 16.32 21.61
N GLU A 217 18.97 17.51 21.46
CA GLU A 217 19.81 17.85 20.30
C GLU A 217 21.00 16.88 20.22
N SER A 218 21.25 16.31 19.05
CA SER A 218 22.50 15.58 18.80
C SER A 218 22.85 15.56 17.32
N LEU A 219 23.80 16.40 16.93
CA LEU A 219 24.34 16.41 15.57
C LEU A 219 25.13 15.13 15.27
N GLU A 220 25.76 14.51 16.28
CA GLU A 220 26.52 13.27 16.10
C GLU A 220 25.64 12.09 15.67
N THR A 221 24.51 11.87 16.35
CA THR A 221 23.58 10.80 15.97
C THR A 221 22.80 11.17 14.72
N LEU A 222 22.49 12.46 14.51
CA LEU A 222 21.88 12.93 13.27
C LEU A 222 22.75 12.60 12.05
N GLU A 223 24.04 12.92 12.12
CA GLU A 223 25.04 12.60 11.09
C GLU A 223 25.14 11.08 10.86
N LYS A 224 25.24 10.29 11.93
CA LYS A 224 25.27 8.81 11.82
C LYS A 224 24.00 8.21 11.24
N GLY A 225 22.88 8.92 11.30
CA GLY A 225 21.59 8.51 10.77
C GLY A 225 21.35 8.86 9.30
N LEU A 226 22.10 9.83 8.76
CA LEU A 226 21.99 10.27 7.37
C LEU A 226 22.11 9.16 6.33
N PRO A 227 22.92 8.09 6.50
CA PRO A 227 23.01 7.02 5.51
C PRO A 227 21.67 6.37 5.14
N ASN A 228 20.68 6.40 6.04
CA ASN A 228 19.33 5.94 5.72
C ASN A 228 18.64 6.87 4.69
N LEU A 229 18.60 8.18 4.97
CA LEU A 229 18.02 9.18 4.06
C LEU A 229 18.77 9.21 2.73
N GLU A 230 20.10 9.18 2.79
CA GLU A 230 20.99 9.16 1.63
C GLU A 230 20.66 8.00 0.71
N ARG A 231 20.55 6.78 1.25
CA ARG A 231 20.22 5.60 0.45
C ARG A 231 18.86 5.72 -0.23
N HIS A 232 17.84 6.21 0.47
CA HIS A 232 16.52 6.42 -0.14
C HIS A 232 16.57 7.48 -1.25
N PHE A 233 17.24 8.60 -1.01
CA PHE A 233 17.43 9.65 -2.00
C PHE A 233 18.20 9.16 -3.24
N GLU A 234 19.31 8.45 -3.05
CA GLU A 234 20.11 7.88 -4.14
C GLU A 234 19.30 6.89 -4.98
N ASN A 235 18.53 6.00 -4.34
CA ASN A 235 17.67 5.07 -5.05
C ASN A 235 16.67 5.83 -5.95
N LEU A 236 15.99 6.83 -5.42
CA LEU A 236 14.99 7.61 -6.16
C LEU A 236 15.61 8.42 -7.30
N LYS A 237 16.72 9.12 -7.03
CA LYS A 237 17.37 10.00 -8.01
C LYS A 237 18.19 9.26 -9.06
N GLN A 238 19.02 8.28 -8.65
CA GLN A 238 19.99 7.64 -9.53
C GLN A 238 19.44 6.40 -10.23
N VAL A 239 18.56 5.63 -9.58
CA VAL A 239 18.00 4.40 -10.17
C VAL A 239 16.74 4.70 -10.97
N TYR A 240 15.82 5.49 -10.40
CA TYR A 240 14.55 5.80 -11.06
C TYR A 240 14.56 7.11 -11.85
N GLY A 241 15.53 7.99 -11.62
CA GLY A 241 15.67 9.23 -12.40
C GLY A 241 14.57 10.26 -12.16
N VAL A 242 13.82 10.15 -11.06
CA VAL A 242 12.70 11.06 -10.75
C VAL A 242 13.22 12.25 -9.93
N PRO A 243 12.79 13.51 -10.21
CA PRO A 243 13.08 14.65 -9.36
C PRO A 243 12.65 14.40 -7.90
N VAL A 244 13.54 14.70 -6.94
CA VAL A 244 13.27 14.47 -5.51
C VAL A 244 13.35 15.79 -4.75
N VAL A 245 12.36 16.04 -3.89
CA VAL A 245 12.38 17.07 -2.85
C VAL A 245 12.40 16.36 -1.50
N ILE A 246 13.32 16.72 -0.62
CA ILE A 246 13.35 16.17 0.74
C ILE A 246 12.59 17.13 1.65
N THR A 247 11.65 16.60 2.42
CA THR A 247 10.94 17.39 3.44
C THR A 247 11.22 16.87 4.84
N ILE A 248 11.55 17.80 5.74
CA ILE A 248 11.70 17.53 7.16
C ILE A 248 10.43 18.01 7.88
N ASN A 249 9.62 17.07 8.35
CA ASN A 249 8.45 17.42 9.16
C ASN A 249 8.92 17.94 10.52
N ALA A 250 8.53 19.16 10.85
CA ALA A 250 8.98 19.87 12.04
C ALA A 250 8.39 19.27 13.33
N PHE A 251 9.23 19.13 14.35
CA PHE A 251 8.81 18.87 15.72
C PHE A 251 9.25 20.02 16.65
N PRO A 252 8.52 20.26 17.76
CA PRO A 252 8.88 21.34 18.69
C PRO A 252 10.27 21.22 19.34
N SER A 253 10.83 20.01 19.38
CA SER A 253 12.16 19.74 19.94
C SER A 253 13.30 19.85 18.92
N ASP A 254 12.99 19.97 17.63
CA ASP A 254 14.00 20.10 16.58
C ASP A 254 14.70 21.45 16.70
N THR A 255 16.03 21.47 16.65
CA THR A 255 16.78 22.73 16.72
C THR A 255 17.10 23.28 15.34
N GLU A 256 17.35 24.59 15.27
CA GLU A 256 17.84 25.21 14.02
C GLU A 256 19.20 24.65 13.60
N ASN A 257 20.05 24.22 14.54
CA ASN A 257 21.33 23.60 14.19
C ASN A 257 21.12 22.27 13.47
N GLU A 258 20.23 21.42 13.96
CA GLU A 258 19.90 20.13 13.35
C GLU A 258 19.29 20.32 11.96
N PHE A 259 18.38 21.28 11.80
CA PHE A 259 17.81 21.55 10.49
C PHE A 259 18.83 22.15 9.52
N ASN A 260 19.64 23.12 9.95
CA ASN A 260 20.67 23.73 9.10
C ASN A 260 21.73 22.71 8.69
N PHE A 261 22.04 21.74 9.54
CA PHE A 261 22.90 20.60 9.21
C PHE A 261 22.31 19.77 8.05
N LEU A 262 21.02 19.41 8.11
CA LEU A 262 20.36 18.69 7.01
C LEU A 262 20.26 19.52 5.73
N LYS A 263 20.04 20.83 5.86
CA LYS A 263 20.00 21.74 4.71
C LYS A 263 21.34 21.79 4.00
N ALA A 264 22.44 21.97 4.73
CA ALA A 264 23.79 21.94 4.17
C ALA A 264 24.10 20.60 3.49
N TRP A 265 23.73 19.48 4.13
CA TRP A 265 23.88 18.14 3.55
C TRP A 265 23.14 17.98 2.21
N GLY A 266 21.94 18.57 2.08
CA GLY A 266 21.16 18.59 0.85
C GLY A 266 21.77 19.48 -0.24
N GLU A 267 22.23 20.68 0.11
CA GLU A 267 22.89 21.62 -0.79
C GLU A 267 24.14 21.00 -1.44
N GLU A 268 24.95 20.28 -0.67
CA GLU A 268 26.13 19.53 -1.18
C GLU A 268 25.78 18.46 -2.23
N ARG A 269 24.55 17.95 -2.20
CA ARG A 269 24.06 16.87 -3.08
C ARG A 269 23.14 17.37 -4.20
N GLY A 270 22.95 18.69 -4.27
CA GLY A 270 22.02 19.32 -5.22
C GLY A 270 20.61 18.77 -5.06
N VAL A 271 20.14 18.65 -3.82
CA VAL A 271 18.74 18.34 -3.48
C VAL A 271 18.20 19.38 -2.51
N GLU A 272 16.99 19.82 -2.77
CA GLU A 272 16.32 20.77 -1.89
C GLU A 272 15.80 20.07 -0.64
N VAL A 273 16.13 20.63 0.53
CA VAL A 273 15.66 20.18 1.84
C VAL A 273 14.78 21.27 2.44
N VAL A 274 13.49 21.00 2.54
CA VAL A 274 12.47 21.95 2.98
C VAL A 274 11.91 21.54 4.33
N ARG A 275 11.65 22.50 5.22
CA ARG A 275 10.90 22.25 6.45
C ARG A 275 9.39 22.29 6.16
N SER A 276 8.65 21.31 6.64
CA SER A 276 7.18 21.30 6.59
C SER A 276 6.62 21.39 8.00
N ASP A 277 5.67 22.31 8.19
CA ASP A 277 4.97 22.51 9.47
C ASP A 277 3.44 22.51 9.27
N VAL A 278 2.99 21.73 8.28
CA VAL A 278 1.56 21.60 7.91
C VAL A 278 0.69 21.05 9.04
N PHE A 279 1.27 20.30 9.98
CA PHE A 279 0.56 19.81 11.16
C PHE A 279 0.11 20.96 12.07
N SER A 280 0.99 21.94 12.30
CA SER A 280 0.75 23.05 13.23
C SER A 280 0.06 24.23 12.54
N HIS A 281 0.30 24.44 11.24
CA HIS A 281 -0.06 25.66 10.53
C HIS A 281 -0.93 25.45 9.26
N GLY A 282 -1.38 24.21 9.00
CA GLY A 282 -2.19 23.90 7.83
C GLY A 282 -1.47 24.23 6.52
N SER A 283 -2.19 24.75 5.53
CA SER A 283 -1.64 25.11 4.22
C SER A 283 -0.46 26.07 4.30
N THR A 284 -0.48 27.04 5.22
CA THR A 284 0.60 28.03 5.35
C THR A 284 1.93 27.39 5.75
N GLY A 285 1.89 26.28 6.51
CA GLY A 285 3.05 25.48 6.88
C GLY A 285 3.62 24.62 5.73
N GLY A 286 2.93 24.55 4.60
CA GLY A 286 3.31 23.74 3.44
C GLY A 286 3.70 24.54 2.20
N ILE A 287 3.62 25.88 2.21
CA ILE A 287 3.84 26.72 1.02
C ILE A 287 5.21 26.47 0.39
N LYS A 288 6.30 26.50 1.18
CA LYS A 288 7.65 26.26 0.67
C LYS A 288 7.81 24.87 0.06
N LEU A 289 7.18 23.86 0.66
CA LEU A 289 7.21 22.50 0.12
C LEU A 289 6.45 22.44 -1.20
N ALA A 290 5.29 23.09 -1.29
CA ALA A 290 4.52 23.16 -2.54
C ALA A 290 5.31 23.88 -3.65
N GLU A 291 5.97 24.99 -3.35
CA GLU A 291 6.84 25.72 -4.29
C GLU A 291 7.99 24.82 -4.80
N ALA A 292 8.68 24.13 -3.90
CA ALA A 292 9.75 23.19 -4.24
C ALA A 292 9.27 22.03 -5.12
N VAL A 293 8.07 21.49 -4.83
CA VAL A 293 7.46 20.43 -5.65
C VAL A 293 7.10 20.93 -7.04
N ILE A 294 6.51 22.13 -7.15
CA ILE A 294 6.18 22.74 -8.46
C ILE A 294 7.45 22.94 -9.29
N GLU A 295 8.53 23.42 -8.68
CA GLU A 295 9.82 23.56 -9.35
C GLU A 295 10.38 22.18 -9.77
N ALA A 296 10.28 21.17 -8.92
CA ALA A 296 10.75 19.81 -9.20
C ALA A 296 9.98 19.15 -10.36
N CYS A 297 8.66 19.34 -10.45
CA CYS A 297 7.83 18.86 -11.55
C CYS A 297 8.17 19.50 -12.91
N SER A 298 8.92 20.61 -12.92
CA SER A 298 9.28 21.35 -14.14
C SER A 298 10.67 20.98 -14.69
N LYS A 299 11.37 20.01 -14.09
CA LYS A 299 12.74 19.58 -14.43
C LYS A 299 12.74 18.31 -15.26
#